data_AF-A0A836WFI7-F1
#
_entry.id   AF-A0A836WFI7-F1
#
_cell.length_a   1.000
_cell.length_b   1.000
_cell.length_c   1.000
_cell.angle_alpha   90.00
_cell.angle_beta   90.00
_cell.angle_gamma   90.00
#
_symmetry.space_group_name_H-M   'P 1'
#
loop_
_entity.id
_entity.type
_entity.pdbx_description
1 polymer ?
#
loop_
_entity_poly.entity_id
_entity_poly.type
_entity_poly.pdbx_seq_one_letter_code
_entity_poly.pdbx_strand_id
1 'polypeptide(L)'
;MTTQLISRDFHGATIRQRPSDGYFDATAMCKANGKHFKHYLENQSTTEFLEVLSLKVGIPTFKIIEVKSGRYGGSWIHPKGAIHLAIWCNPEFAVMVTEWTFELLTKGSVSLDPSLEIAPFAQAKAEELDKLG
;
A
#
# COMPACT_ATOMS: atom_id res chain seq x y z
N MET A 1 -2.29 -25.20 -11.29
CA MET A 1 -0.97 -24.51 -11.15
C MET A 1 -0.92 -23.85 -9.80
N THR A 2 0.14 -24.09 -9.02
CA THR A 2 0.30 -23.55 -7.66
C THR A 2 0.68 -22.08 -7.75
N THR A 3 -0.17 -21.17 -7.27
CA THR A 3 0.14 -19.73 -7.22
C THR A 3 1.26 -19.49 -6.20
N GLN A 4 2.49 -19.27 -6.68
CA GLN A 4 3.55 -18.72 -5.83
C GLN A 4 3.31 -17.22 -5.65
N LEU A 5 3.48 -16.72 -4.42
CA LEU A 5 3.32 -15.31 -4.07
C LEU A 5 4.70 -14.73 -3.73
N ILE A 6 4.94 -13.48 -4.12
CA ILE A 6 6.11 -12.73 -3.66
C ILE A 6 5.78 -12.22 -2.26
N SER A 7 6.58 -12.60 -1.27
CA SER A 7 6.40 -12.19 0.12
C SER A 7 7.40 -11.08 0.47
N ARG A 8 6.91 -10.04 1.15
CA ARG A 8 7.72 -8.92 1.64
C ARG A 8 7.39 -8.70 3.11
N ASP A 9 8.38 -8.74 3.98
CA ASP A 9 8.18 -8.47 5.39
C ASP A 9 8.24 -6.97 5.65
N PHE A 10 7.24 -6.46 6.36
CA PHE A 10 7.11 -5.05 6.71
C PHE A 10 6.40 -4.93 8.06
N HIS A 11 7.02 -4.26 9.03
CA HIS A 11 6.48 -4.12 10.40
C HIS A 11 6.06 -5.46 11.05
N GLY A 12 6.83 -6.53 10.82
CA GLY A 12 6.51 -7.87 11.33
C GLY A 12 5.33 -8.56 10.63
N ALA A 13 4.78 -7.96 9.57
CA ALA A 13 3.74 -8.55 8.75
C ALA A 13 4.27 -8.93 7.36
N THR A 14 3.91 -10.13 6.89
CA THR A 14 4.20 -10.55 5.52
C THR A 14 3.14 -10.02 4.57
N ILE A 15 3.52 -9.05 3.74
CA ILE A 15 2.71 -8.50 2.66
C ILE A 15 2.94 -9.34 1.40
N ARG A 16 1.85 -9.82 0.81
CA ARG A 16 1.88 -10.71 -0.35
C ARG A 16 1.60 -9.92 -1.63
N GLN A 17 2.38 -10.21 -2.67
CA GLN A 17 2.17 -9.71 -4.03
C GLN A 17 1.98 -10.89 -4.99
N ARG A 18 0.94 -10.81 -5.82
CA ARG A 18 0.59 -11.82 -6.81
C ARG A 18 1.44 -11.59 -8.09
N PRO A 19 2.24 -12.57 -8.55
CA PRO A 19 3.13 -12.37 -9.69
C PRO A 19 2.40 -12.12 -11.02
N SER A 20 1.20 -12.68 -11.19
CA SER A 20 0.49 -12.64 -12.47
C SER A 20 -0.03 -11.26 -12.87
N ASP A 21 -0.41 -10.44 -11.89
CA ASP A 21 -1.08 -9.15 -12.09
C ASP A 21 -0.50 -8.04 -11.18
N GLY A 22 0.46 -8.37 -10.32
CA GLY A 22 1.10 -7.46 -9.40
C GLY A 22 0.23 -7.03 -8.21
N TYR A 23 -0.96 -7.59 -8.02
CA TYR A 23 -1.87 -7.17 -6.95
C TYR A 23 -1.26 -7.43 -5.57
N PHE A 24 -1.55 -6.54 -4.64
CA PHE A 24 -1.09 -6.63 -3.26
C PHE A 24 -2.21 -7.05 -2.32
N ASP A 25 -1.86 -7.76 -1.27
CA ASP A 25 -2.76 -8.06 -0.16
C ASP A 25 -3.03 -6.81 0.67
N ALA A 26 -4.15 -6.14 0.37
CA ALA A 26 -4.58 -4.91 1.02
C ALA A 26 -4.88 -5.12 2.51
N THR A 27 -5.35 -6.31 2.87
CA THR A 27 -5.62 -6.65 4.27
C THR A 27 -4.32 -6.73 5.07
N ALA A 28 -3.29 -7.37 4.53
CA ALA A 28 -1.97 -7.42 5.15
C ALA A 28 -1.34 -6.03 5.25
N MET A 29 -1.42 -5.20 4.20
CA MET A 29 -0.91 -3.83 4.21
C MET A 29 -1.52 -2.98 5.34
N CYS A 30 -2.84 -3.07 5.53
CA CYS A 30 -3.52 -2.34 6.61
C CYS A 30 -3.10 -2.87 7.99
N LYS A 31 -3.09 -4.20 8.16
CA LYS A 31 -2.72 -4.84 9.43
C LYS A 31 -1.30 -4.48 9.87
N ALA A 32 -0.35 -4.43 8.92
CA ALA A 32 1.03 -4.02 9.18
C ALA A 32 1.16 -2.59 9.73
N ASN A 33 0.13 -1.75 9.52
CA ASN A 33 0.07 -0.38 10.00
C ASN A 33 -0.98 -0.19 11.13
N GLY A 34 -1.48 -1.28 11.72
CA GLY A 34 -2.49 -1.24 12.77
C GLY A 34 -3.86 -0.72 12.31
N LYS A 35 -4.17 -0.82 11.01
CA LYS A 35 -5.43 -0.34 10.42
C LYS A 35 -6.29 -1.48 9.87
N HIS A 36 -7.57 -1.20 9.67
CA HIS A 36 -8.52 -2.12 9.03
C HIS A 36 -8.84 -1.65 7.60
N PHE A 37 -8.75 -2.56 6.63
CA PHE A 37 -9.06 -2.25 5.22
C PHE A 37 -10.48 -1.75 5.00
N LYS A 38 -11.44 -2.15 5.86
CA LYS A 38 -12.80 -1.61 5.83
C LYS A 38 -12.84 -0.09 6.00
N HIS A 39 -12.06 0.47 6.93
CA HIS A 39 -12.02 1.91 7.17
C HIS A 39 -11.43 2.69 5.98
N TYR A 40 -10.56 2.06 5.19
CA TYR A 40 -10.10 2.65 3.94
C TYR A 40 -11.27 2.83 2.96
N LEU A 41 -12.09 1.79 2.80
CA LEU A 41 -13.25 1.80 1.89
C LEU A 41 -14.41 2.69 2.36
N GLU A 42 -14.47 3.02 3.65
CA GLU A 42 -15.48 3.94 4.20
C GLU A 42 -15.17 5.42 3.89
N ASN A 43 -13.95 5.75 3.46
CA ASN A 43 -13.59 7.12 3.12
C ASN A 43 -14.14 7.52 1.76
N GLN A 44 -14.88 8.63 1.71
CA GLN A 44 -15.41 9.19 0.47
C GLN A 44 -14.33 9.43 -0.59
N SER A 45 -13.18 10.00 -0.19
CA SER A 45 -12.05 10.24 -1.09
C SER A 45 -11.46 8.95 -1.68
N THR A 46 -11.56 7.83 -0.95
CA THR A 46 -11.12 6.53 -1.45
C THR A 46 -12.07 6.00 -2.51
N THR A 47 -13.39 6.12 -2.31
CA THR A 47 -14.39 5.75 -3.32
C THR A 47 -14.17 6.52 -4.62
N GLU A 48 -14.05 7.84 -4.53
CA GLU A 48 -13.79 8.72 -5.68
C GLU A 48 -12.50 8.36 -6.40
N PHE A 49 -11.41 8.12 -5.64
CA PHE A 49 -10.14 7.69 -6.20
C PHE A 49 -10.28 6.36 -6.97
N LEU A 50 -10.97 5.37 -6.41
CA LEU A 50 -11.12 4.04 -7.02
C LEU A 50 -11.96 4.10 -8.31
N GLU A 51 -12.98 4.94 -8.37
CA GLU A 51 -13.78 5.19 -9.57
C GLU A 51 -12.93 5.82 -10.68
N VAL A 52 -12.19 6.88 -10.37
CA VAL A 52 -11.30 7.52 -11.35
C VAL A 52 -10.21 6.56 -11.81
N LEU A 53 -9.62 5.80 -10.89
CA LEU A 53 -8.61 4.80 -11.23
C LEU A 53 -9.21 3.73 -12.16
N SER A 54 -10.39 3.20 -11.85
CA SER A 54 -11.13 2.23 -12.67
C SER A 54 -11.27 2.70 -14.12
N LEU A 55 -11.72 3.95 -14.32
CA LEU A 55 -11.84 4.55 -15.64
C LEU A 55 -10.48 4.67 -16.36
N LYS A 56 -9.42 5.07 -15.64
CA LYS A 56 -8.07 5.26 -16.21
C LYS A 56 -7.39 3.96 -16.61
N VAL A 57 -7.58 2.88 -15.86
CA VAL A 57 -6.99 1.57 -16.18
C VAL A 57 -7.90 0.68 -17.03
N GLY A 58 -9.14 1.11 -17.29
CA GLY A 58 -10.07 0.39 -18.17
C GLY A 58 -10.62 -0.91 -17.58
N ILE A 59 -10.66 -1.05 -16.25
CA ILE A 59 -11.25 -2.20 -15.56
C ILE A 59 -12.26 -1.74 -14.52
N PRO A 60 -13.36 -2.49 -14.28
CA PRO A 60 -14.36 -2.11 -13.28
C PRO A 60 -13.79 -1.96 -11.86
N THR A 61 -14.41 -1.16 -11.00
CA THR A 61 -13.96 -0.93 -9.61
C THR A 61 -13.84 -2.22 -8.79
N PHE A 62 -14.74 -3.20 -8.97
CA PHE A 62 -14.64 -4.50 -8.31
C PHE A 62 -13.45 -5.36 -8.81
N LYS A 63 -12.82 -4.98 -9.93
CA LYS A 63 -11.56 -5.53 -10.38
C LYS A 63 -10.37 -4.76 -9.84
N ILE A 64 -10.51 -3.49 -9.47
CA ILE A 64 -9.48 -2.77 -8.71
C ILE A 64 -9.26 -3.43 -7.34
N ILE A 65 -10.32 -3.90 -6.70
CA ILE A 65 -10.28 -4.63 -5.43
C ILE A 65 -10.97 -5.98 -5.58
N GLU A 66 -10.18 -7.06 -5.59
CA GLU A 66 -10.69 -8.43 -5.64
C GLU A 66 -10.75 -9.02 -4.23
N VAL A 67 -11.94 -9.43 -3.77
CA VAL A 67 -12.08 -10.20 -2.53
C VAL A 67 -11.97 -11.69 -2.85
N LYS A 68 -11.08 -12.40 -2.16
CA LYS A 68 -10.90 -13.85 -2.31
C LYS A 68 -11.07 -14.56 -0.97
N SER A 69 -11.65 -15.76 -1.02
CA SER A 69 -11.79 -16.66 0.13
C SER A 69 -10.75 -17.79 0.07
N GLY A 70 -10.48 -18.43 1.21
CA GLY A 70 -9.58 -19.59 1.32
C GLY A 70 -8.21 -19.29 1.93
N ARG A 71 -7.23 -20.19 1.73
CA ARG A 71 -5.91 -20.16 2.39
C ARG A 71 -5.12 -18.87 2.15
N TYR A 72 -5.27 -18.27 0.97
CA TYR A 72 -4.70 -16.97 0.61
C TYR A 72 -5.81 -15.92 0.38
N GLY A 73 -6.91 -16.05 1.13
CA GLY A 73 -8.01 -15.12 1.12
C GLY A 73 -7.63 -13.74 1.69
N GLY A 74 -8.53 -12.79 1.47
CA GLY A 74 -8.34 -11.38 1.78
C GLY A 74 -8.78 -10.49 0.63
N SER A 75 -8.61 -9.18 0.82
CA SER A 75 -8.79 -8.18 -0.23
C SER A 75 -7.48 -7.95 -0.96
N TRP A 76 -7.51 -8.09 -2.28
CA TRP A 76 -6.38 -7.87 -3.17
C TRP A 76 -6.61 -6.59 -3.97
N ILE A 77 -5.64 -5.68 -3.97
CA ILE A 77 -5.76 -4.37 -4.62
C ILE A 77 -4.77 -4.24 -5.79
N HIS A 78 -5.25 -3.62 -6.87
CA HIS A 78 -4.46 -3.28 -8.05
C HIS A 78 -3.20 -2.48 -7.69
N PRO A 79 -2.04 -2.65 -8.36
CA PRO A 79 -0.77 -2.00 -7.99
C PRO A 79 -0.87 -0.49 -7.76
N LYS A 80 -1.52 0.25 -8.67
CA LYS A 80 -1.72 1.70 -8.52
C LYS A 80 -2.61 2.05 -7.32
N GLY A 81 -3.61 1.22 -7.02
CA GLY A 81 -4.44 1.38 -5.83
C GLY A 81 -3.69 1.01 -4.54
N ALA A 82 -2.74 0.08 -4.61
CA ALA A 82 -1.88 -0.28 -3.49
C ALA A 82 -1.03 0.91 -3.02
N ILE A 83 -0.52 1.73 -3.95
CA ILE A 83 0.23 2.95 -3.61
C ILE A 83 -0.67 3.93 -2.84
N HIS A 84 -1.89 4.20 -3.32
CA HIS A 84 -2.84 5.07 -2.63
C HIS A 84 -3.22 4.52 -1.24
N LEU A 85 -3.42 3.20 -1.14
CA LEU A 85 -3.64 2.54 0.15
C LEU A 85 -2.44 2.70 1.08
N ALA A 86 -1.20 2.58 0.58
CA ALA A 86 0.01 2.76 1.37
C ALA A 86 0.13 4.18 1.93
N ILE A 87 -0.18 5.20 1.12
CA ILE A 87 -0.26 6.61 1.54
C ILE A 87 -1.28 6.77 2.67
N TRP A 88 -2.47 6.17 2.53
CA TRP A 88 -3.46 6.21 3.61
C TRP A 88 -3.02 5.45 4.87
N CYS A 89 -2.32 4.32 4.71
CA CYS A 89 -1.87 3.48 5.80
C CYS A 89 -0.80 4.15 6.67
N ASN A 90 0.19 4.79 6.06
CA ASN A 90 1.36 5.32 6.75
C ASN A 90 1.55 6.83 6.43
N PRO A 91 1.38 7.73 7.42
CA PRO A 91 1.53 9.16 7.21
C PRO A 91 2.95 9.60 6.85
N GLU A 92 3.99 8.92 7.35
CA GLU A 92 5.38 9.24 6.98
C GLU A 92 5.63 8.89 5.51
N PHE A 93 5.14 7.74 5.06
CA PHE A 93 5.15 7.37 3.65
C PHE A 93 4.36 8.37 2.79
N ALA A 94 3.22 8.87 3.29
CA ALA A 94 2.45 9.91 2.61
C ALA A 94 3.23 11.22 2.41
N VAL A 95 3.93 11.68 3.45
CA VAL A 95 4.78 12.88 3.37
C VAL A 95 5.90 12.68 2.35
N MET A 96 6.60 11.54 2.39
CA MET A 96 7.66 11.23 1.42
C MET A 96 7.15 11.23 -0.03
N VAL A 97 5.99 10.60 -0.31
CA VAL A 97 5.39 10.64 -1.65
C VAL A 97 5.00 12.06 -2.05
N THR A 98 4.56 12.88 -1.10
CA THR A 98 4.23 14.29 -1.32
C THR A 98 5.48 15.09 -1.70
N GLU A 99 6.60 14.90 -1.00
CA GLU A 99 7.88 15.54 -1.29
C GLU A 99 8.42 15.15 -2.67
N TRP A 100 8.38 13.86 -3.02
CA TRP A 100 8.74 13.39 -4.36
C TRP A 100 7.87 13.99 -5.46
N THR A 101 6.58 14.15 -5.20
CA THR A 101 5.66 14.79 -6.15
C THR A 101 5.99 16.27 -6.32
N PHE A 102 6.28 16.97 -5.21
CA PHE A 102 6.69 18.37 -5.26
C PHE A 102 8.03 18.56 -5.97
N GLU A 103 8.99 17.68 -5.72
CA GLU A 103 10.28 17.65 -6.43
C GLU A 103 10.07 17.43 -7.93
N LEU A 104 9.25 16.45 -8.32
CA LEU A 104 8.92 16.19 -9.72
C LEU A 104 8.31 17.43 -10.40
N LEU A 105 7.39 18.12 -9.72
CA LEU A 105 6.74 19.33 -10.27
C LEU A 105 7.70 20.52 -10.41
N THR A 106 8.70 20.63 -9.54
CA THR A 106 9.60 21.78 -9.49
C THR A 106 10.90 21.58 -10.27
N LYS A 107 11.41 20.34 -10.33
CA LYS A 107 12.68 19.99 -10.99
C LYS A 107 12.50 19.18 -12.27
N GLY A 108 11.31 18.65 -12.53
CA GLY A 108 11.01 17.80 -13.69
C GLY A 108 11.45 16.34 -13.56
N SER A 109 12.07 15.96 -12.44
CA SER A 109 12.48 14.59 -12.14
C SER A 109 12.51 14.33 -10.64
N VAL A 110 12.46 13.06 -10.25
CA VAL A 110 12.72 12.59 -8.89
C VAL A 110 13.74 11.45 -8.97
N SER A 111 14.68 11.41 -8.03
CA SER A 111 15.63 10.30 -7.92
C SER A 111 15.20 9.39 -6.78
N LEU A 112 14.94 8.12 -7.11
CA LEU A 112 14.69 7.09 -6.11
C LEU A 112 16.04 6.47 -5.78
N ASP A 113 16.52 6.65 -4.55
CA ASP A 113 17.70 5.92 -4.07
C ASP A 113 17.26 4.52 -3.63
N PRO A 114 17.67 3.44 -4.31
CA PRO A 114 17.33 2.07 -3.91
C PRO A 114 17.93 1.67 -2.56
N SER A 115 18.93 2.42 -2.07
CA SER A 115 19.61 2.22 -0.79
C SER A 115 19.02 3.05 0.35
N LEU A 116 18.06 3.94 0.07
CA LEU A 116 17.02 4.27 1.05
C LEU A 116 16.18 3.00 1.24
N GLU A 117 16.76 2.02 1.92
CA GLU A 117 15.99 0.98 2.54
C GLU A 117 14.88 1.66 3.35
N ILE A 118 13.78 0.95 3.47
CA ILE A 118 12.59 1.24 4.29
C ILE A 118 12.94 1.49 5.80
N ALA A 119 14.24 1.56 6.11
CA ALA A 119 14.97 1.45 7.35
C ALA A 119 14.96 2.67 8.29
N PRO A 120 14.04 3.64 8.20
CA PRO A 120 13.67 4.34 9.45
C PRO A 120 12.19 4.29 9.81
N PHE A 121 11.29 3.87 8.92
CA PHE A 121 9.85 4.01 9.15
C PHE A 121 9.26 2.90 10.05
N ALA A 122 9.99 1.78 10.20
CA ALA A 122 9.67 0.69 11.12
C ALA A 122 10.26 0.88 12.52
N GLN A 123 11.40 1.57 12.61
CA GLN A 123 12.18 1.71 13.85
C GLN A 123 11.74 2.92 14.68
N ALA A 124 11.34 4.03 14.05
CA ALA A 124 10.95 5.24 14.77
C ALA A 124 9.82 5.01 15.79
N LYS A 125 8.79 4.24 15.41
CA LYS A 125 7.67 3.93 16.31
C LYS A 125 8.01 2.88 17.37
N ALA A 126 8.88 1.91 17.04
CA ALA A 126 9.33 0.90 18.01
C ALA A 126 10.21 1.55 19.09
N GLU A 127 11.08 2.48 18.71
CA GLU A 127 11.97 3.21 19.62
C GLU A 127 11.24 4.28 20.45
N GLU A 128 10.17 4.90 19.94
CA GLU A 128 9.31 5.77 20.74
C GLU A 128 8.49 5.01 21.79
N LEU A 129 8.05 3.78 21.48
CA LEU A 129 7.33 2.92 22.42
C LEU A 129 8.25 2.32 23.49
N ASP A 130 9.49 1.98 23.14
CA ASP A 130 10.52 1.50 24.08
C ASP A 130 11.01 2.61 25.03
N LYS A 131 10.87 3.88 24.65
CA LYS A 131 11.17 5.05 25.50
C LYS A 131 10.02 5.42 26.46
N LEU A 132 8.86 4.77 26.35
CA LEU A 132 7.67 5.02 27.16
C LEU A 132 7.38 3.91 28.19
N GLY A 133 8.24 2.90 28.33
CA GLY A 133 8.09 1.79 29.28
C GLY A 133 9.32 0.93 29.41
#